data_AF-A0A4V1SIU8-F1
#
_entry.id   AF-A0A4V1SIU8-F1
#
_cell.length_a   1.000
_cell.length_b   1.000
_cell.length_c   1.000
_cell.angle_alpha   90.00
_cell.angle_beta   90.00
_cell.angle_gamma   90.00
#
_symmetry.space_group_name_H-M   'P 1'
#
loop_
_entity.id
_entity.type
_entity.pdbx_description
1 polymer ?
#
loop_
_entity_poly.entity_id
_entity_poly.type
_entity_poly.pdbx_seq_one_letter_code
_entity_poly.pdbx_strand_id
1 'polypeptide(L)'
;MIARLLLFLFCGTALALDDFRPMIAEAIAKGEKKIVIPSGTYRLAPTGGEKCVWTPQGANDLEIVADGVTLVSTKLTRAVAITQCTGVTVRGLTIDYDPLPFTQGTVAAVADDKSWIDVKLHAGYPRQPYARIDFVDPATRYRKKGMPFLWGTKAEMQGDDTVRVTLKGIGNTATIGTLASLNTGPAPDGIPHALSIERCSAITLRSVTIHSAPGMGMLECDGDGKTTYLGCKVVPGPNPEGASEDRLLSTSWDAIQTKTVRHGPHVEDCEIREAGDDSWSVQSSDFMVLKRVGNTLTISSRDEYTIGVEKGDRLKTKIGGPEATITGLRRLSHEQAGLAPEVMEKLAAAESWSEWKVAPKCLEVTLNEELPVEAGTSVYSPDRMGNGFVFLNNRIHSSGRVLIKGAGRIEGNILDTPHAMVICPELPGNAAAGIDGLIIRKNTIRRSGWFCAAPWSTQTGALSITAGGGAQQLRPPGVFANIVIEDNTFEDCSGPNLVISSTQGVKIRGNRFIRPHHN
;
A
#
# COMPACT_ATOMS: atom_id res chain seq x y z
N MET A 1 -13.56 -68.64 -10.33
CA MET A 1 -14.63 -68.37 -9.35
C MET A 1 -14.11 -67.36 -8.35
N ILE A 2 -14.56 -66.12 -8.51
CA ILE A 2 -14.56 -64.93 -7.63
C ILE A 2 -13.70 -64.97 -6.35
N ALA A 3 -12.63 -64.16 -6.32
CA ALA A 3 -12.01 -63.67 -5.09
C ALA A 3 -12.50 -62.24 -4.82
N ARG A 4 -13.11 -62.03 -3.64
CA ARG A 4 -13.62 -60.74 -3.17
C ARG A 4 -12.46 -59.81 -2.77
N LEU A 5 -12.38 -58.66 -3.44
CA LEU A 5 -11.57 -57.52 -3.02
C LEU A 5 -12.39 -56.70 -2.01
N LEU A 6 -11.98 -56.65 -0.75
CA LEU A 6 -12.54 -55.74 0.25
C LEU A 6 -11.85 -54.37 0.10
N LEU A 7 -12.60 -53.39 -0.39
CA LEU A 7 -12.25 -51.98 -0.39
C LEU A 7 -12.60 -51.42 1.00
N PHE A 8 -11.61 -51.07 1.81
CA PHE A 8 -11.84 -50.29 3.03
C PHE A 8 -11.95 -48.81 2.66
N LEU A 9 -13.19 -48.31 2.55
CA LEU A 9 -13.44 -46.87 2.65
C LEU A 9 -13.20 -46.43 4.09
N PHE A 10 -12.11 -45.71 4.34
CA PHE A 10 -11.97 -44.89 5.54
C PHE A 10 -12.82 -43.63 5.35
N CYS A 11 -14.09 -43.69 5.75
CA CYS A 11 -14.89 -42.50 6.01
C CYS A 11 -14.55 -41.99 7.41
N GLY A 12 -13.38 -41.37 7.56
CA GLY A 12 -13.04 -40.63 8.76
C GLY A 12 -13.73 -39.27 8.72
N THR A 13 -14.70 -39.04 9.60
CA THR A 13 -15.15 -37.69 9.95
C THR A 13 -13.94 -36.94 10.51
N ALA A 14 -13.30 -36.12 9.68
CA ALA A 14 -12.27 -35.21 10.14
C ALA A 14 -12.90 -34.31 11.21
N LEU A 15 -12.41 -34.40 12.44
CA LEU A 15 -12.68 -33.38 13.45
C LEU A 15 -12.26 -32.04 12.82
N ALA A 16 -13.16 -31.08 12.79
CA ALA A 16 -12.82 -29.74 12.33
C ALA A 16 -11.66 -29.23 13.20
N LEU A 17 -10.53 -28.93 12.58
CA LEU A 17 -9.46 -28.22 13.26
C LEU A 17 -9.96 -26.81 13.53
N ASP A 18 -10.10 -26.43 14.81
CA ASP A 18 -10.44 -25.05 15.19
C ASP A 18 -9.26 -24.09 14.98
N ASP A 19 -8.04 -24.62 14.90
CA ASP A 19 -6.80 -23.89 14.69
C ASP A 19 -5.83 -24.69 13.81
N PHE A 20 -5.51 -24.17 12.62
CA PHE A 20 -4.58 -24.83 11.70
C PHE A 20 -3.09 -24.63 12.08
N ARG A 21 -2.76 -23.67 12.96
CA ARG A 21 -1.36 -23.23 13.16
C ARG A 21 -0.44 -24.33 13.69
N PRO A 22 -0.85 -25.17 14.67
CA PRO A 22 0.01 -26.26 15.15
C PRO A 22 0.38 -27.27 14.05
N MET A 23 -0.58 -27.60 13.18
CA MET A 23 -0.36 -28.51 12.04
C MET A 23 0.67 -27.94 11.06
N ILE A 24 0.59 -26.64 10.75
CA ILE A 24 1.56 -25.98 9.87
C ILE A 24 2.95 -25.99 10.51
N ALA A 25 3.05 -25.66 11.80
CA ALA A 25 4.33 -25.65 12.52
C ALA A 25 4.99 -27.04 12.53
N GLU A 26 4.20 -28.09 12.77
CA GLU A 26 4.68 -29.47 12.74
C GLU A 26 5.16 -29.88 11.34
N ALA A 27 4.42 -29.56 10.29
CA ALA A 27 4.79 -29.88 8.91
C ALA A 27 6.08 -29.16 8.48
N ILE A 28 6.25 -27.89 8.87
CA ILE A 28 7.49 -27.13 8.66
C ILE A 28 8.64 -27.80 9.42
N ALA A 29 8.45 -28.20 10.68
CA ALA A 29 9.47 -28.87 11.49
C ALA A 29 9.90 -30.23 10.89
N LYS A 30 8.98 -30.92 10.20
CA LYS A 30 9.25 -32.16 9.46
C LYS A 30 9.92 -31.93 8.10
N GLY A 31 10.07 -30.68 7.66
CA GLY A 31 10.64 -30.34 6.36
C GLY A 31 9.71 -30.63 5.18
N GLU A 32 8.38 -30.68 5.41
CA GLU A 32 7.41 -30.84 4.34
C GLU A 32 7.51 -29.68 3.35
N LYS A 33 7.34 -30.00 2.06
CA LYS A 33 7.41 -29.02 0.96
C LYS A 33 6.05 -28.55 0.50
N LYS A 34 4.99 -29.19 0.99
CA LYS A 34 3.61 -28.86 0.68
C LYS A 34 2.74 -29.10 1.91
N ILE A 35 1.96 -28.10 2.28
CA ILE A 35 1.02 -28.15 3.39
C ILE A 35 -0.37 -27.81 2.84
N VAL A 36 -1.36 -28.65 3.15
CA VAL A 36 -2.76 -28.40 2.78
C VAL A 36 -3.53 -28.09 4.06
N ILE A 37 -4.05 -26.87 4.15
CA ILE A 37 -4.95 -26.48 5.24
C ILE A 37 -6.35 -27.02 4.90
N PRO A 38 -7.00 -27.76 5.80
CA PRO A 38 -8.38 -28.18 5.59
C PRO A 38 -9.29 -26.98 5.30
N SER A 39 -10.19 -27.11 4.35
CA SER A 39 -11.16 -26.05 4.04
C SER A 39 -12.00 -25.73 5.27
N GLY A 40 -12.26 -24.44 5.53
CA GLY A 40 -13.04 -24.02 6.67
C GLY A 40 -12.82 -22.54 7.02
N THR A 41 -13.66 -22.06 7.94
CA THR A 41 -13.51 -20.73 8.51
C THR A 41 -12.82 -20.85 9.86
N TYR A 42 -11.65 -20.23 9.98
CA TYR A 42 -10.81 -20.23 11.18
C TYR A 42 -10.88 -18.86 11.84
N ARG A 43 -11.47 -18.78 13.02
CA ARG A 43 -11.63 -17.53 13.78
C ARG A 43 -10.52 -17.45 14.83
N LEU A 44 -9.45 -16.73 14.53
CA LEU A 44 -8.21 -16.77 15.31
C LEU A 44 -7.80 -15.39 15.82
N ALA A 45 -7.14 -15.38 16.98
CA ALA A 45 -6.44 -14.22 17.55
C ALA A 45 -4.94 -14.57 17.72
N PRO A 46 -4.06 -13.56 17.89
CA PRO A 46 -2.69 -13.82 18.29
C PRO A 46 -2.63 -14.59 19.61
N THR A 47 -1.60 -15.44 19.75
CA THR A 47 -1.35 -16.26 20.95
C THR A 47 0.00 -15.91 21.56
N GLY A 48 0.19 -16.15 22.86
CA GLY A 48 1.53 -16.05 23.47
C GLY A 48 2.12 -14.63 23.52
N GLY A 49 1.29 -13.59 23.52
CA GLY A 49 1.74 -12.19 23.52
C GLY A 49 2.16 -11.66 22.14
N GLU A 50 2.07 -12.49 21.10
CA GLU A 50 2.30 -12.09 19.71
C GLU A 50 1.31 -11.00 19.27
N LYS A 51 1.72 -10.21 18.27
CA LYS A 51 0.85 -9.21 17.65
C LYS A 51 0.27 -9.65 16.31
N CYS A 52 0.81 -10.72 15.71
CA CYS A 52 0.29 -11.28 14.46
C CYS A 52 -0.46 -12.60 14.74
N VAL A 53 -1.53 -12.87 14.00
CA VAL A 53 -2.34 -14.09 14.17
C VAL A 53 -1.58 -15.33 13.69
N TRP A 54 -0.90 -15.23 12.53
CA TRP A 54 -0.14 -16.33 11.94
C TRP A 54 1.12 -15.82 11.22
N THR A 55 2.28 -16.40 11.60
CA THR A 55 3.58 -15.99 11.06
C THR A 55 4.34 -17.18 10.47
N PRO A 56 4.27 -17.43 9.15
CA PRO A 56 5.24 -18.26 8.46
C PRO A 56 6.61 -17.58 8.46
N GLN A 57 7.60 -18.17 9.14
CA GLN A 57 8.94 -17.60 9.25
C GLN A 57 10.02 -18.57 8.77
N GLY A 58 10.99 -18.06 8.01
CA GLY A 58 12.20 -18.79 7.64
C GLY A 58 11.99 -19.98 6.72
N ALA A 59 10.82 -20.10 6.09
CA ALA A 59 10.48 -21.20 5.20
C ALA A 59 11.19 -21.07 3.84
N ASN A 60 11.63 -22.20 3.29
CA ASN A 60 12.32 -22.28 2.02
C ASN A 60 11.71 -23.37 1.13
N ASP A 61 11.29 -22.98 -0.08
CA ASP A 61 10.64 -23.84 -1.08
C ASP A 61 9.43 -24.59 -0.50
N LEU A 62 8.40 -23.84 -0.10
CA LEU A 62 7.20 -24.36 0.56
C LEU A 62 5.93 -23.93 -0.15
N GLU A 63 5.05 -24.87 -0.47
CA GLU A 63 3.68 -24.58 -0.93
C GLU A 63 2.68 -24.72 0.23
N ILE A 64 1.90 -23.69 0.49
CA ILE A 64 0.77 -23.71 1.42
C ILE A 64 -0.51 -23.57 0.59
N VAL A 65 -1.30 -24.64 0.56
CA VAL A 65 -2.60 -24.69 -0.11
C VAL A 65 -3.70 -24.47 0.91
N ALA A 66 -4.41 -23.35 0.77
CA ALA A 66 -5.48 -22.89 1.64
C ALA A 66 -6.78 -22.71 0.84
N ASP A 67 -7.02 -23.59 -0.14
CA ASP A 67 -8.25 -23.55 -0.96
C ASP A 67 -9.49 -23.73 -0.07
N GLY A 68 -10.42 -22.79 -0.14
CA GLY A 68 -11.63 -22.81 0.70
C GLY A 68 -11.39 -22.47 2.16
N VAL A 69 -10.26 -21.83 2.49
CA VAL A 69 -9.92 -21.37 3.84
C VAL A 69 -10.20 -19.88 4.00
N THR A 70 -10.97 -19.53 5.03
CA THR A 70 -11.17 -18.15 5.48
C THR A 70 -10.58 -17.97 6.87
N LEU A 71 -9.52 -17.17 6.98
CA LEU A 71 -8.99 -16.69 8.25
C LEU A 71 -9.74 -15.42 8.65
N VAL A 72 -10.55 -15.50 9.70
CA VAL A 72 -11.18 -14.33 10.31
C VAL A 72 -10.38 -13.97 11.56
N SER A 73 -9.71 -12.82 11.52
CA SER A 73 -9.03 -12.31 12.71
C SER A 73 -10.06 -11.75 13.69
N THR A 74 -10.09 -12.27 14.92
CA THR A 74 -11.00 -11.79 15.99
C THR A 74 -10.46 -10.60 16.77
N LYS A 75 -9.34 -10.04 16.29
CA LYS A 75 -8.70 -8.82 16.79
C LYS A 75 -8.27 -7.95 15.62
N LEU A 76 -8.40 -6.64 15.74
CA LEU A 76 -7.89 -5.68 14.75
C LEU A 76 -6.35 -5.59 14.83
N THR A 77 -5.67 -6.56 14.25
CA THR A 77 -4.21 -6.64 14.14
C THR A 77 -3.82 -7.45 12.90
N ARG A 78 -2.54 -7.58 12.61
CA ARG A 78 -2.08 -8.32 11.43
C ARG A 78 -2.47 -9.78 11.44
N ALA A 79 -3.16 -10.22 10.38
CA ALA A 79 -3.59 -11.61 10.25
C ALA A 79 -2.41 -12.50 9.84
N VAL A 80 -1.63 -12.10 8.83
CA VAL A 80 -0.53 -12.92 8.32
C VAL A 80 0.76 -12.11 8.17
N ALA A 81 1.89 -12.67 8.61
CA ALA A 81 3.22 -12.14 8.35
C ALA A 81 4.13 -13.24 7.77
N ILE A 82 4.39 -13.19 6.47
CA ILE A 82 5.38 -14.05 5.82
C ILE A 82 6.73 -13.37 5.99
N THR A 83 7.64 -13.97 6.75
CA THR A 83 8.86 -13.30 7.18
C THR A 83 10.11 -14.14 6.88
N GLN A 84 11.12 -13.52 6.27
CA GLN A 84 12.42 -14.17 6.01
C GLN A 84 12.30 -15.49 5.21
N CYS A 85 11.32 -15.55 4.30
CA CYS A 85 11.03 -16.73 3.50
C CYS A 85 11.58 -16.60 2.07
N THR A 86 11.93 -17.73 1.46
CA THR A 86 12.34 -17.81 0.06
C THR A 86 11.56 -18.89 -0.69
N GLY A 87 11.03 -18.58 -1.87
CA GLY A 87 10.37 -19.59 -2.72
C GLY A 87 9.08 -20.15 -2.11
N VAL A 88 8.34 -19.35 -1.33
CA VAL A 88 7.09 -19.79 -0.69
C VAL A 88 5.89 -19.40 -1.53
N THR A 89 4.98 -20.36 -1.75
CA THR A 89 3.68 -20.12 -2.38
C THR A 89 2.57 -20.22 -1.35
N VAL A 90 1.70 -19.22 -1.27
CA VAL A 90 0.42 -19.28 -0.55
C VAL A 90 -0.70 -19.21 -1.56
N ARG A 91 -1.58 -20.22 -1.56
CA ARG A 91 -2.67 -20.35 -2.51
C ARG A 91 -4.03 -20.37 -1.80
N GLY A 92 -5.00 -19.61 -2.31
CA GLY A 92 -6.42 -19.77 -2.00
C GLY A 92 -6.90 -19.17 -0.67
N LEU A 93 -5.99 -18.61 0.14
CA LEU A 93 -6.32 -18.04 1.44
C LEU A 93 -7.24 -16.81 1.30
N THR A 94 -8.32 -16.78 2.08
CA THR A 94 -9.15 -15.58 2.29
C THR A 94 -8.90 -15.02 3.69
N ILE A 95 -8.78 -13.70 3.82
CA ILE A 95 -8.61 -12.99 5.10
C ILE A 95 -9.75 -11.99 5.29
N ASP A 96 -10.38 -12.02 6.47
CA ASP A 96 -11.37 -11.03 6.91
C ASP A 96 -11.24 -10.75 8.41
N TYR A 97 -12.05 -9.84 8.94
CA TYR A 97 -12.00 -9.38 10.32
C TYR A 97 -13.39 -9.32 10.96
N ASP A 98 -13.44 -9.67 12.24
CA ASP A 98 -14.63 -9.51 13.07
C ASP A 98 -14.21 -9.14 14.50
N PRO A 99 -14.39 -7.88 14.95
CA PRO A 99 -15.13 -6.81 14.27
C PRO A 99 -14.41 -6.27 13.04
N LEU A 100 -15.15 -5.60 12.15
CA LEU A 100 -14.57 -4.89 11.00
C LEU A 100 -13.74 -3.67 11.44
N PRO A 101 -12.66 -3.31 10.71
CA PRO A 101 -11.83 -2.14 11.00
C PRO A 101 -12.45 -0.80 10.55
N PHE A 102 -13.70 -0.84 10.10
CA PHE A 102 -14.47 0.30 9.64
C PHE A 102 -15.95 0.10 9.97
N THR A 103 -16.68 1.23 9.97
CA THR A 103 -18.13 1.29 10.03
C THR A 103 -18.64 2.13 8.86
N GLN A 104 -19.96 2.16 8.69
CA GLN A 104 -20.60 2.95 7.65
C GLN A 104 -22.00 3.38 8.07
N GLY A 105 -22.50 4.41 7.41
CA GLY A 105 -23.83 4.92 7.67
C GLY A 105 -24.32 5.91 6.63
N THR A 106 -25.47 6.49 6.93
CA THR A 106 -26.09 7.54 6.13
C THR A 106 -26.12 8.84 6.93
N VAL A 107 -25.74 9.94 6.31
CA VAL A 107 -25.83 11.28 6.91
C VAL A 107 -27.30 11.60 7.21
N ALA A 108 -27.63 11.79 8.49
CA ALA A 108 -28.98 12.03 8.99
C ALA A 108 -29.22 13.49 9.38
N ALA A 109 -28.18 14.20 9.81
CA ALA A 109 -28.25 15.63 10.08
C ALA A 109 -26.95 16.34 9.66
N VAL A 110 -27.07 17.63 9.36
CA VAL A 110 -25.96 18.53 9.03
C VAL A 110 -26.19 19.81 9.82
N ALA A 111 -25.17 20.30 10.50
CA ALA A 111 -25.24 21.57 11.22
C ALA A 111 -25.62 22.72 10.28
N ASP A 112 -26.36 23.71 10.79
CA ASP A 112 -26.68 24.92 10.03
C ASP A 112 -25.41 25.67 9.58
N ASP A 113 -24.41 25.75 10.47
CA ASP A 113 -23.10 26.35 10.22
C ASP A 113 -22.11 25.44 9.45
N LYS A 114 -22.56 24.24 9.06
CA LYS A 114 -21.78 23.23 8.32
C LYS A 114 -20.55 22.69 9.07
N SER A 115 -20.46 22.88 10.39
CA SER A 115 -19.31 22.45 11.20
C SER A 115 -19.32 20.99 11.63
N TRP A 116 -20.48 20.34 11.60
CA TRP A 116 -20.63 18.92 11.92
C TRP A 116 -21.73 18.25 11.08
N ILE A 117 -21.67 16.92 11.05
CA ILE A 117 -22.72 16.04 10.54
C ILE A 117 -22.98 14.92 11.55
N ASP A 118 -24.20 14.39 11.55
CA ASP A 118 -24.55 13.15 12.24
C ASP A 118 -24.74 12.04 11.22
N VAL A 119 -23.99 10.95 11.37
CA VAL A 119 -24.06 9.75 10.54
C VAL A 119 -24.80 8.66 11.31
N LYS A 120 -25.96 8.26 10.81
CA LYS A 120 -26.70 7.11 11.32
C LYS A 120 -26.06 5.83 10.82
N LEU A 121 -25.48 5.05 11.73
CA LEU A 121 -24.77 3.82 11.41
C LEU A 121 -25.73 2.75 10.90
N HIS A 122 -25.32 2.05 9.84
CA HIS A 122 -26.08 0.92 9.29
C HIS A 122 -26.09 -0.25 10.28
N ALA A 123 -27.15 -1.08 10.23
CA ALA A 123 -27.25 -2.29 11.05
C ALA A 123 -26.09 -3.26 10.75
N GLY A 124 -25.66 -4.04 11.75
CA GLY A 124 -24.56 -5.01 11.64
C GLY A 124 -23.13 -4.44 11.58
N TYR A 125 -22.96 -3.14 11.38
CA TYR A 125 -21.63 -2.50 11.37
C TYR A 125 -21.17 -2.08 12.77
N PRO A 126 -19.84 -2.05 13.03
CA PRO A 126 -19.29 -1.63 14.33
C PRO A 126 -19.82 -0.28 14.81
N ARG A 127 -20.23 -0.21 16.08
CA ARG A 127 -20.69 1.04 16.74
C ARG A 127 -19.51 1.78 17.36
N GLN A 128 -18.67 2.33 16.50
CA GLN A 128 -17.42 2.99 16.89
C GLN A 128 -17.29 4.35 16.20
N PRO A 129 -16.82 5.39 16.91
CA PRO A 129 -16.65 6.73 16.36
C PRO A 129 -15.31 6.86 15.63
N TYR A 130 -15.17 6.18 14.49
CA TYR A 130 -13.99 6.30 13.66
C TYR A 130 -13.91 7.69 13.01
N ALA A 131 -12.76 8.34 13.09
CA ALA A 131 -12.62 9.73 12.67
C ALA A 131 -12.33 9.90 11.18
N ARG A 132 -11.57 8.99 10.55
CA ARG A 132 -11.29 9.06 9.11
C ARG A 132 -12.57 8.70 8.35
N ILE A 133 -13.02 9.61 7.49
CA ILE A 133 -14.32 9.53 6.81
C ILE A 133 -14.16 9.81 5.32
N ASP A 134 -14.90 9.07 4.50
CA ASP A 134 -15.14 9.37 3.10
C ASP A 134 -16.64 9.33 2.80
N PHE A 135 -17.10 10.23 1.95
CA PHE A 135 -18.46 10.29 1.44
C PHE A 135 -18.59 9.52 0.14
N VAL A 136 -19.68 8.75 0.07
CA VAL A 136 -20.06 7.90 -1.04
C VAL A 136 -21.37 8.40 -1.60
N ASP A 137 -21.45 8.49 -2.92
CA ASP A 137 -22.67 8.84 -3.62
C ASP A 137 -23.66 7.66 -3.53
N PRO A 138 -24.89 7.86 -3.03
CA PRO A 138 -25.82 6.76 -2.78
C PRO A 138 -26.33 6.08 -4.06
N ALA A 139 -26.33 6.77 -5.21
CA ALA A 139 -26.84 6.22 -6.47
C ALA A 139 -25.80 5.30 -7.13
N THR A 140 -24.53 5.74 -7.14
CA THR A 140 -23.42 5.00 -7.75
C THR A 140 -22.72 4.05 -6.79
N ARG A 141 -22.92 4.22 -5.47
CA ARG A 141 -22.17 3.57 -4.39
C ARG A 141 -20.66 3.71 -4.54
N TYR A 142 -20.22 4.83 -5.11
CA TYR A 142 -18.81 5.14 -5.32
C TYR A 142 -18.43 6.47 -4.66
N ARG A 143 -17.13 6.71 -4.44
CA ARG A 143 -16.63 7.95 -3.78
C ARG A 143 -17.24 9.17 -4.45
N LYS A 144 -17.80 10.09 -3.65
CA LYS A 144 -18.50 11.27 -4.16
C LYS A 144 -17.57 12.15 -5.00
N LYS A 145 -18.06 12.63 -6.14
CA LYS A 145 -17.29 13.49 -7.06
C LYS A 145 -16.86 14.80 -6.38
N GLY A 146 -15.60 15.19 -6.58
CA GLY A 146 -15.04 16.42 -6.02
C GLY A 146 -14.80 16.42 -4.50
N MET A 147 -14.92 15.27 -3.84
CA MET A 147 -14.82 15.19 -2.38
C MET A 147 -13.43 15.58 -1.86
N PRO A 148 -13.31 16.61 -1.00
CA PRO A 148 -12.03 17.12 -0.50
C PRO A 148 -11.33 16.13 0.42
N PHE A 149 -10.05 16.39 0.68
CA PHE A 149 -9.37 15.78 1.82
C PHE A 149 -9.94 16.31 3.14
N LEU A 150 -10.44 15.40 3.98
CA LEU A 150 -11.04 15.72 5.28
C LEU A 150 -10.03 15.45 6.40
N TRP A 151 -9.00 16.30 6.49
CA TRP A 151 -7.97 16.20 7.51
C TRP A 151 -8.45 16.74 8.87
N GLY A 152 -8.12 16.03 9.95
CA GLY A 152 -8.37 16.51 11.32
C GLY A 152 -9.83 16.43 11.77
N THR A 153 -10.64 15.60 11.11
CA THR A 153 -11.98 15.24 11.60
C THR A 153 -11.90 14.67 13.00
N LYS A 154 -12.91 14.97 13.80
CA LYS A 154 -13.15 14.34 15.11
C LYS A 154 -14.47 13.61 15.05
N ALA A 155 -14.57 12.47 15.73
CA ALA A 155 -15.79 11.68 15.77
C ALA A 155 -16.14 11.32 17.23
N GLU A 156 -17.42 11.33 17.54
CA GLU A 156 -17.97 10.91 18.83
C GLU A 156 -19.32 10.22 18.64
N MET A 157 -19.64 9.26 19.51
CA MET A 157 -20.96 8.65 19.51
C MET A 157 -22.00 9.62 20.09
N GLN A 158 -23.16 9.68 19.45
CA GLN A 158 -24.36 10.39 19.89
C GLN A 158 -25.47 9.35 20.12
N GLY A 159 -25.55 8.81 21.33
CA GLY A 159 -26.36 7.61 21.61
C GLY A 159 -25.75 6.34 21.00
N ASP A 160 -26.59 5.36 20.68
CA ASP A 160 -26.13 3.99 20.38
C ASP A 160 -25.76 3.74 18.91
N ASP A 161 -26.25 4.59 18.00
CA ASP A 161 -26.24 4.29 16.56
C ASP A 161 -25.94 5.49 15.66
N THR A 162 -25.52 6.60 16.25
CA THR A 162 -25.22 7.83 15.51
C THR A 162 -23.81 8.28 15.87
N VAL A 163 -23.00 8.60 14.86
CA VAL A 163 -21.68 9.20 15.03
C VAL A 163 -21.76 10.65 14.57
N ARG A 164 -21.42 11.59 15.46
CA ARG A 164 -21.19 12.97 15.09
C ARG A 164 -19.77 13.12 14.59
N VAL A 165 -19.60 13.66 13.39
CA VAL A 165 -18.30 13.99 12.81
C VAL A 165 -18.17 15.51 12.69
N THR A 166 -17.14 16.06 13.32
CA THR A 166 -16.89 17.49 13.41
C THR A 166 -15.66 17.87 12.62
N LEU A 167 -15.85 18.77 11.65
CA LEU A 167 -14.79 19.47 10.91
C LEU A 167 -15.42 20.70 10.25
N LYS A 168 -14.79 21.87 10.39
CA LYS A 168 -15.30 23.12 9.80
C LYS A 168 -15.55 22.93 8.30
N GLY A 169 -16.79 23.16 7.85
CA GLY A 169 -17.18 23.08 6.44
C GLY A 169 -17.45 21.67 5.92
N ILE A 170 -17.45 20.64 6.78
CA ILE A 170 -17.79 19.26 6.36
C ILE A 170 -19.17 19.16 5.71
N GLY A 171 -20.13 19.97 6.17
CA GLY A 171 -21.47 20.07 5.61
C GLY A 171 -21.55 20.72 4.22
N ASN A 172 -20.43 21.23 3.67
CA ASN A 172 -20.37 21.69 2.27
C ASN A 172 -20.27 20.51 1.29
N THR A 173 -19.77 19.36 1.75
CA THR A 173 -19.63 18.15 0.92
C THR A 173 -20.73 17.15 1.21
N ALA A 174 -21.08 16.96 2.48
CA ALA A 174 -22.12 16.03 2.91
C ALA A 174 -23.51 16.68 2.98
N THR A 175 -24.49 15.99 2.42
CA THR A 175 -25.92 16.32 2.56
C THR A 175 -26.66 15.15 3.20
N ILE A 176 -27.84 15.40 3.78
CA ILE A 176 -28.71 14.33 4.29
C ILE A 176 -28.93 13.27 3.18
N GLY A 177 -28.81 11.99 3.53
CA GLY A 177 -28.88 10.87 2.59
C GLY A 177 -27.55 10.48 1.93
N THR A 178 -26.48 11.27 2.12
CA THR A 178 -25.13 10.88 1.64
C THR A 178 -24.64 9.67 2.42
N LEU A 179 -24.06 8.68 1.74
CA LEU A 179 -23.43 7.55 2.42
C LEU A 179 -22.05 7.97 2.94
N ALA A 180 -21.64 7.40 4.07
CA ALA A 180 -20.34 7.65 4.68
C ALA A 180 -19.69 6.34 5.12
N SER A 181 -18.44 6.15 4.73
CA SER A 181 -17.55 5.13 5.32
C SER A 181 -16.65 5.79 6.34
N LEU A 182 -16.54 5.22 7.54
CA LEU A 182 -15.66 5.69 8.60
C LEU A 182 -14.70 4.56 9.00
N ASN A 183 -13.41 4.81 9.05
CA ASN A 183 -12.43 3.73 9.24
C ASN A 183 -11.29 4.08 10.21
N THR A 184 -10.58 3.05 10.64
CA THR A 184 -9.42 3.14 11.53
C THR A 184 -8.29 2.20 11.09
N GLY A 185 -7.16 2.28 11.80
CA GLY A 185 -6.08 1.31 11.72
C GLY A 185 -6.26 0.12 12.68
N PRO A 186 -5.17 -0.46 13.19
CA PRO A 186 -5.24 -1.53 14.18
C PRO A 186 -5.79 -1.06 15.54
N ALA A 187 -6.16 -2.03 16.37
CA ALA A 187 -6.41 -1.80 17.80
C ALA A 187 -5.16 -1.21 18.48
N PRO A 188 -5.29 -0.55 19.64
CA PRO A 188 -4.17 0.13 20.32
C PRO A 188 -2.92 -0.72 20.57
N ASP A 189 -3.09 -2.03 20.78
CA ASP A 189 -2.00 -2.98 21.00
C ASP A 189 -1.73 -3.89 19.77
N GLY A 190 -2.45 -3.65 18.67
CA GLY A 190 -2.29 -4.33 17.39
C GLY A 190 -1.23 -3.68 16.50
N ILE A 191 -0.93 -4.35 15.39
CA ILE A 191 -0.09 -3.84 14.31
C ILE A 191 -0.87 -3.94 12.98
N PRO A 192 -0.70 -2.99 12.05
CA PRO A 192 -1.19 -3.16 10.69
C PRO A 192 -0.31 -4.20 9.97
N HIS A 193 -0.61 -4.82 8.84
CA HIS A 193 -1.65 -4.75 7.82
C HIS A 193 -2.44 -6.08 7.81
N ALA A 194 -3.29 -6.41 6.83
CA ALA A 194 -3.87 -7.77 6.81
C ALA A 194 -2.81 -8.86 6.55
N LEU A 195 -2.04 -8.71 5.48
CA LEU A 195 -0.94 -9.61 5.11
C LEU A 195 0.33 -8.80 4.86
N SER A 196 1.44 -9.15 5.53
CA SER A 196 2.77 -8.63 5.20
C SER A 196 3.72 -9.71 4.67
N ILE A 197 4.60 -9.29 3.75
CA ILE A 197 5.72 -10.05 3.20
C ILE A 197 6.97 -9.25 3.53
N GLU A 198 7.74 -9.72 4.51
CA GLU A 198 8.84 -8.94 5.09
C GLU A 198 10.15 -9.69 4.91
N ARG A 199 11.14 -9.02 4.31
CA ARG A 199 12.50 -9.57 4.13
C ARG A 199 12.50 -10.91 3.39
N CYS A 200 11.62 -11.05 2.42
CA CYS A 200 11.44 -12.27 1.64
C CYS A 200 12.01 -12.15 0.22
N SER A 201 12.07 -13.29 -0.47
CA SER A 201 12.42 -13.40 -1.88
C SER A 201 11.54 -14.44 -2.57
N ALA A 202 11.11 -14.17 -3.81
CA ALA A 202 10.38 -15.13 -4.64
C ALA A 202 9.12 -15.73 -3.95
N ILE A 203 8.31 -14.87 -3.34
CA ILE A 203 7.01 -15.27 -2.78
C ILE A 203 5.96 -15.30 -3.89
N THR A 204 5.07 -16.29 -3.86
CA THR A 204 3.90 -16.31 -4.75
C THR A 204 2.62 -16.31 -3.93
N LEU A 205 1.79 -15.29 -4.10
CA LEU A 205 0.40 -15.28 -3.64
C LEU A 205 -0.49 -15.63 -4.84
N ARG A 206 -1.21 -16.75 -4.76
CA ARG A 206 -2.10 -17.20 -5.83
C ARG A 206 -3.54 -17.25 -5.33
N SER A 207 -4.42 -16.48 -5.95
CA SER A 207 -5.84 -16.44 -5.58
C SER A 207 -6.08 -16.13 -4.10
N VAL A 208 -5.22 -15.30 -3.52
CA VAL A 208 -5.39 -14.80 -2.14
C VAL A 208 -6.39 -13.65 -2.15
N THR A 209 -7.34 -13.66 -1.23
CA THR A 209 -8.40 -12.65 -1.13
C THR A 209 -8.33 -11.93 0.22
N ILE A 210 -8.35 -10.60 0.21
CA ILE A 210 -8.47 -9.76 1.40
C ILE A 210 -9.82 -9.05 1.35
N HIS A 211 -10.66 -9.33 2.33
CA HIS A 211 -12.00 -8.72 2.47
C HIS A 211 -12.02 -7.52 3.38
N SER A 212 -11.14 -7.49 4.38
CA SER A 212 -10.88 -6.32 5.18
C SER A 212 -9.49 -6.30 5.78
N ALA A 213 -9.04 -5.11 6.20
CA ALA A 213 -7.74 -4.95 6.85
C ALA A 213 -7.73 -3.73 7.79
N PRO A 214 -7.22 -3.88 9.03
CA PRO A 214 -6.90 -2.77 9.93
C PRO A 214 -5.62 -2.05 9.45
N GLY A 215 -5.74 -1.42 8.29
CA GLY A 215 -4.67 -0.77 7.55
C GLY A 215 -4.70 -1.18 6.08
N MET A 216 -3.52 -1.37 5.48
CA MET A 216 -3.40 -1.89 4.11
C MET A 216 -3.79 -3.38 3.98
N GLY A 217 -4.19 -3.80 2.78
CA GLY A 217 -4.48 -5.20 2.48
C GLY A 217 -3.23 -6.08 2.45
N MET A 218 -2.36 -5.85 1.47
CA MET A 218 -1.09 -6.58 1.32
C MET A 218 0.09 -5.60 1.29
N LEU A 219 1.08 -5.80 2.15
CA LEU A 219 2.33 -5.05 2.17
C LEU A 219 3.53 -5.96 1.89
N GLU A 220 4.35 -5.65 0.88
CA GLU A 220 5.68 -6.22 0.70
C GLU A 220 6.74 -5.18 1.10
N CYS A 221 7.69 -5.57 1.96
CA CYS A 221 8.79 -4.68 2.34
C CYS A 221 10.14 -5.36 2.64
N ASP A 222 11.20 -4.57 2.49
CA ASP A 222 12.54 -4.83 3.05
C ASP A 222 13.20 -6.17 2.63
N GLY A 223 12.87 -6.68 1.44
CA GLY A 223 13.37 -7.96 0.91
C GLY A 223 14.09 -7.85 -0.43
N ASP A 224 14.53 -8.99 -0.96
CA ASP A 224 14.96 -9.07 -2.36
C ASP A 224 13.78 -8.90 -3.33
N GLY A 225 12.56 -9.16 -2.84
CA GLY A 225 11.32 -8.97 -3.59
C GLY A 225 11.07 -10.12 -4.57
N LYS A 226 10.72 -9.79 -5.81
CA LYS A 226 10.22 -10.77 -6.81
C LYS A 226 8.92 -11.46 -6.36
N THR A 227 8.11 -10.79 -5.55
CA THR A 227 6.81 -11.33 -5.17
C THR A 227 5.89 -11.35 -6.39
N THR A 228 5.17 -12.45 -6.54
CA THR A 228 4.22 -12.68 -7.62
C THR A 228 2.82 -12.79 -7.05
N TYR A 229 1.94 -11.87 -7.42
CA TYR A 229 0.52 -11.85 -7.10
C TYR A 229 -0.25 -12.31 -8.34
N LEU A 230 -0.91 -13.46 -8.27
CA LEU A 230 -1.62 -14.06 -9.40
C LEU A 230 -3.08 -14.27 -9.05
N GLY A 231 -3.98 -13.52 -9.70
CA GLY A 231 -5.42 -13.64 -9.45
C GLY A 231 -5.82 -13.25 -8.03
N CYS A 232 -5.02 -12.43 -7.35
CA CYS A 232 -5.31 -11.96 -6.00
C CYS A 232 -6.41 -10.89 -6.01
N LYS A 233 -7.11 -10.75 -4.88
CA LYS A 233 -8.26 -9.88 -4.73
C LYS A 233 -8.17 -9.05 -3.46
N VAL A 234 -8.42 -7.76 -3.57
CA VAL A 234 -8.72 -6.88 -2.43
C VAL A 234 -10.07 -6.24 -2.72
N VAL A 235 -11.12 -6.84 -2.17
CA VAL A 235 -12.51 -6.55 -2.54
C VAL A 235 -13.40 -6.64 -1.30
N PRO A 236 -14.47 -5.84 -1.18
CA PRO A 236 -15.34 -5.90 -0.02
C PRO A 236 -15.85 -7.33 0.24
N GLY A 237 -15.85 -7.73 1.52
CA GLY A 237 -16.35 -9.03 1.96
C GLY A 237 -17.88 -9.11 2.06
N PRO A 238 -18.39 -10.28 2.48
CA PRO A 238 -19.82 -10.46 2.72
C PRO A 238 -20.33 -9.53 3.84
N ASN A 239 -21.63 -9.27 3.87
CA ASN A 239 -22.21 -8.42 4.90
C ASN A 239 -21.94 -8.98 6.30
N PRO A 240 -21.52 -8.15 7.27
CA PRO A 240 -21.42 -8.59 8.66
C PRO A 240 -22.81 -9.01 9.17
N GLU A 241 -22.82 -9.79 10.25
CA GLU A 241 -24.08 -10.29 10.82
C GLU A 241 -25.04 -9.14 11.15
N GLY A 242 -26.29 -9.26 10.71
CA GLY A 242 -27.33 -8.25 10.91
C GLY A 242 -27.27 -7.04 9.97
N ALA A 243 -26.36 -7.00 9.00
CA ALA A 243 -26.32 -5.93 8.00
C ALA A 243 -27.24 -6.19 6.80
N SER A 244 -27.95 -5.13 6.40
CA SER A 244 -28.75 -5.07 5.17
C SER A 244 -28.07 -4.29 4.04
N GLU A 245 -26.96 -3.61 4.34
CA GLU A 245 -26.22 -2.74 3.42
C GLU A 245 -24.86 -3.35 3.09
N ASP A 246 -24.51 -3.37 1.80
CA ASP A 246 -23.21 -3.84 1.34
C ASP A 246 -22.06 -2.99 1.86
N ARG A 247 -20.92 -3.63 2.14
CA ARG A 247 -19.70 -2.95 2.61
C ARG A 247 -19.26 -1.89 1.60
N LEU A 248 -18.99 -0.68 2.08
CA LEU A 248 -18.47 0.44 1.28
C LEU A 248 -16.95 0.40 1.12
N LEU A 249 -16.26 -0.43 1.91
CA LEU A 249 -14.81 -0.57 1.89
C LEU A 249 -14.38 -2.03 1.85
N SER A 250 -13.25 -2.28 1.21
CA SER A 250 -12.42 -3.45 1.44
C SER A 250 -11.44 -3.17 2.58
N THR A 251 -10.39 -2.37 2.35
CA THR A 251 -9.35 -2.06 3.34
C THR A 251 -9.49 -0.66 3.92
N SER A 252 -9.03 -0.44 5.16
CA SER A 252 -9.04 0.91 5.74
C SER A 252 -8.06 1.86 5.04
N TRP A 253 -6.90 1.36 4.62
CA TRP A 253 -5.88 2.11 3.87
C TRP A 253 -5.66 1.47 2.48
N ASP A 254 -4.43 1.46 1.96
CA ASP A 254 -4.08 0.96 0.63
C ASP A 254 -4.51 -0.50 0.42
N ALA A 255 -4.80 -0.89 -0.81
CA ALA A 255 -5.05 -2.30 -1.12
C ALA A 255 -3.75 -3.11 -1.18
N ILE A 256 -2.82 -2.76 -2.07
CA ILE A 256 -1.53 -3.45 -2.23
C ILE A 256 -0.40 -2.44 -2.28
N GLN A 257 0.62 -2.62 -1.44
CA GLN A 257 1.81 -1.78 -1.43
C GLN A 257 3.08 -2.64 -1.46
N THR A 258 4.04 -2.26 -2.30
CA THR A 258 5.42 -2.74 -2.22
C THR A 258 6.33 -1.56 -1.91
N LYS A 259 7.27 -1.73 -0.97
CA LYS A 259 8.29 -0.73 -0.68
C LYS A 259 9.64 -1.37 -0.37
N THR A 260 10.72 -0.63 -0.61
CA THR A 260 12.08 -0.96 -0.13
C THR A 260 12.60 -2.35 -0.51
N VAL A 261 12.07 -2.94 -1.58
CA VAL A 261 12.55 -4.21 -2.15
C VAL A 261 13.53 -3.99 -3.29
N ARG A 262 14.40 -4.99 -3.51
CA ARG A 262 15.39 -4.94 -4.60
C ARG A 262 14.77 -5.12 -5.98
N HIS A 263 13.86 -6.07 -6.10
CA HIS A 263 13.17 -6.35 -7.35
C HIS A 263 11.67 -6.17 -7.15
N GLY A 264 11.05 -5.39 -8.03
CA GLY A 264 9.62 -5.10 -7.98
C GLY A 264 8.73 -6.34 -8.12
N PRO A 265 7.44 -6.22 -7.76
CA PRO A 265 6.50 -7.33 -7.81
C PRO A 265 6.02 -7.59 -9.23
N HIS A 266 5.56 -8.82 -9.47
CA HIS A 266 4.73 -9.18 -10.62
C HIS A 266 3.28 -9.30 -10.14
N VAL A 267 2.38 -8.46 -10.65
CA VAL A 267 0.97 -8.43 -10.28
C VAL A 267 0.14 -8.65 -11.53
N GLU A 268 -0.53 -9.79 -11.61
CA GLU A 268 -1.25 -10.22 -12.80
C GLU A 268 -2.65 -10.76 -12.48
N ASP A 269 -3.60 -10.40 -13.34
CA ASP A 269 -5.00 -10.82 -13.28
C ASP A 269 -5.68 -10.54 -11.92
N CYS A 270 -5.22 -9.52 -11.19
CA CYS A 270 -5.73 -9.16 -9.88
C CYS A 270 -6.89 -8.16 -9.95
N GLU A 271 -7.71 -8.14 -8.90
CA GLU A 271 -8.87 -7.25 -8.75
C GLU A 271 -8.76 -6.43 -7.46
N ILE A 272 -8.89 -5.10 -7.58
CA ILE A 272 -8.90 -4.17 -6.45
C ILE A 272 -10.15 -3.31 -6.50
N ARG A 273 -10.83 -3.24 -5.36
CA ARG A 273 -12.18 -2.71 -5.25
C ARG A 273 -12.38 -2.02 -3.90
N GLU A 274 -12.85 -0.78 -3.98
CA GLU A 274 -13.23 0.04 -2.83
C GLU A 274 -12.19 0.07 -1.67
N ALA A 275 -10.91 0.21 -1.99
CA ALA A 275 -9.87 0.44 -0.97
C ALA A 275 -10.02 1.84 -0.35
N GLY A 276 -9.71 1.96 0.95
CA GLY A 276 -9.83 3.22 1.69
C GLY A 276 -8.74 4.25 1.37
N ASP A 277 -7.68 3.84 0.68
CA ASP A 277 -6.60 4.70 0.16
C ASP A 277 -6.11 4.14 -1.19
N ASP A 278 -4.85 4.34 -1.54
CA ASP A 278 -4.24 3.89 -2.80
C ASP A 278 -4.55 2.44 -3.17
N SER A 279 -4.91 2.23 -4.42
CA SER A 279 -5.30 0.91 -4.93
C SER A 279 -4.07 0.01 -5.09
N TRP A 280 -3.00 0.54 -5.65
CA TRP A 280 -1.74 -0.16 -5.75
C TRP A 280 -0.58 0.83 -5.73
N SER A 281 0.46 0.54 -4.95
CA SER A 281 1.63 1.39 -4.89
C SER A 281 2.96 0.64 -4.92
N VAL A 282 3.92 1.21 -5.65
CA VAL A 282 5.34 0.85 -5.59
C VAL A 282 6.07 2.05 -5.03
N GLN A 283 6.49 1.96 -3.78
CA GLN A 283 7.08 3.06 -3.04
C GLN A 283 8.60 2.93 -2.92
N SER A 284 9.25 4.09 -2.92
CA SER A 284 10.66 4.26 -2.60
C SER A 284 10.82 5.50 -1.73
N SER A 285 11.94 5.60 -1.04
CA SER A 285 12.34 6.77 -0.27
C SER A 285 13.77 7.17 -0.61
N ASP A 286 14.12 8.41 -0.30
CA ASP A 286 15.51 8.85 -0.21
C ASP A 286 16.07 8.66 1.20
N PHE A 287 17.37 8.92 1.30
CA PHE A 287 18.16 8.93 2.52
C PHE A 287 18.87 10.28 2.61
N MET A 288 18.76 10.94 3.76
CA MET A 288 19.52 12.14 4.07
C MET A 288 20.93 11.75 4.53
N VAL A 289 21.96 12.36 3.95
CA VAL A 289 23.34 12.27 4.46
C VAL A 289 23.44 13.14 5.70
N LEU A 290 23.80 12.55 6.83
CA LEU A 290 23.99 13.23 8.12
C LEU A 290 25.46 13.53 8.40
N LYS A 291 26.37 12.75 7.82
CA LYS A 291 27.82 12.87 8.02
C LYS A 291 28.58 12.19 6.88
N ARG A 292 29.74 12.72 6.52
CA ARG A 292 30.70 12.10 5.58
C ARG A 292 32.11 12.13 6.15
N VAL A 293 32.82 11.01 6.03
CA VAL A 293 34.25 10.86 6.31
C VAL A 293 34.88 10.02 5.21
N GLY A 294 35.57 10.66 4.26
CA GLY A 294 36.08 9.99 3.05
C GLY A 294 34.96 9.33 2.25
N ASN A 295 35.08 8.01 2.04
CA ASN A 295 34.09 7.14 1.40
C ASN A 295 33.05 6.54 2.37
N THR A 296 33.01 6.98 3.63
CA THR A 296 32.01 6.53 4.61
C THR A 296 30.97 7.61 4.83
N LEU A 297 29.68 7.24 4.75
CA LEU A 297 28.55 8.13 5.00
C LEU A 297 27.72 7.62 6.18
N THR A 298 27.21 8.54 7.01
CA THR A 298 26.05 8.25 7.85
C THR A 298 24.82 8.77 7.15
N ILE A 299 23.83 7.91 6.90
CA ILE A 299 22.59 8.25 6.20
C ILE A 299 21.37 7.86 7.04
N SER A 300 20.25 8.58 6.91
CA SER A 300 18.98 8.22 7.54
C SER A 300 17.82 8.30 6.56
N SER A 301 16.93 7.31 6.59
CA SER A 301 15.74 7.26 5.72
C SER A 301 14.64 8.19 6.23
N ARG A 302 13.79 8.70 5.32
CA ARG A 302 12.54 9.36 5.72
C ARG A 302 11.46 8.38 6.17
N ASP A 303 11.53 7.13 5.71
CA ASP A 303 10.66 6.05 6.18
C ASP A 303 11.28 5.43 7.45
N GLU A 304 10.62 5.61 8.60
CA GLU A 304 11.09 5.06 9.88
C GLU A 304 10.86 3.54 10.03
N TYR A 305 10.06 2.97 9.13
CA TYR A 305 9.64 1.56 9.15
C TYR A 305 10.47 0.66 8.21
N THR A 306 11.45 1.21 7.49
CA THR A 306 12.36 0.40 6.65
C THR A 306 13.65 0.03 7.36
N ILE A 307 14.24 -1.12 6.98
CA ILE A 307 15.63 -1.45 7.30
C ILE A 307 16.66 -0.66 6.48
N GLY A 308 16.22 -0.01 5.40
CA GLY A 308 17.02 0.80 4.49
C GLY A 308 17.82 -0.02 3.47
N VAL A 309 18.98 0.51 3.09
CA VAL A 309 19.93 -0.13 2.17
C VAL A 309 20.76 -1.22 2.85
N GLU A 310 21.24 -2.16 2.04
CA GLU A 310 22.10 -3.28 2.42
C GLU A 310 23.44 -3.24 1.68
N LYS A 311 24.38 -4.09 2.11
CA LYS A 311 25.63 -4.31 1.37
C LYS A 311 25.34 -4.75 -0.07
N GLY A 312 26.07 -4.14 -1.01
CA GLY A 312 25.92 -4.35 -2.44
C GLY A 312 24.88 -3.44 -3.11
N ASP A 313 24.05 -2.72 -2.35
CA ASP A 313 23.18 -1.69 -2.92
C ASP A 313 23.98 -0.44 -3.30
N ARG A 314 23.49 0.29 -4.29
CA ARG A 314 24.12 1.50 -4.81
C ARG A 314 23.44 2.74 -4.26
N LEU A 315 24.18 3.85 -4.22
CA LEU A 315 23.70 5.18 -3.85
C LEU A 315 24.05 6.19 -4.93
N LYS A 316 23.12 7.10 -5.21
CA LYS A 316 23.30 8.23 -6.14
C LYS A 316 22.38 9.40 -5.80
N THR A 317 22.64 10.56 -6.39
CA THR A 317 21.84 11.79 -6.17
C THR A 317 20.85 12.08 -7.31
N LYS A 318 21.10 11.59 -8.52
CA LYS A 318 20.28 11.84 -9.71
C LYS A 318 20.51 10.80 -10.81
N ILE A 319 19.59 10.69 -11.76
CA ILE A 319 19.75 9.85 -12.96
C ILE A 319 21.02 10.27 -13.72
N GLY A 320 21.82 9.29 -14.15
CA GLY A 320 23.09 9.50 -14.86
C GLY A 320 24.21 10.20 -14.06
N GLY A 321 23.99 10.50 -12.76
CA GLY A 321 25.02 11.07 -11.88
C GLY A 321 26.00 10.03 -11.33
N PRO A 322 27.03 10.48 -10.57
CA PRO A 322 27.94 9.60 -9.86
C PRO A 322 27.19 8.60 -8.97
N GLU A 323 27.71 7.38 -8.92
CA GLU A 323 27.10 6.24 -8.24
C GLU A 323 28.20 5.47 -7.51
N ALA A 324 27.90 5.01 -6.30
CA ALA A 324 28.83 4.20 -5.51
C ALA A 324 28.08 3.04 -4.86
N THR A 325 28.79 1.92 -4.68
CA THR A 325 28.26 0.68 -4.10
C THR A 325 28.67 0.55 -2.64
N ILE A 326 27.73 0.12 -1.79
CA ILE A 326 27.96 -0.13 -0.38
C ILE A 326 28.77 -1.42 -0.19
N THR A 327 29.95 -1.31 0.40
CA THR A 327 30.86 -2.42 0.71
C THR A 327 30.84 -2.82 2.19
N GLY A 328 30.47 -1.88 3.07
CA GLY A 328 30.32 -2.09 4.51
C GLY A 328 29.06 -1.37 5.04
N LEU A 329 28.44 -1.93 6.08
CA LEU A 329 27.21 -1.41 6.68
C LEU A 329 27.20 -1.62 8.19
N ARG A 330 26.86 -0.57 8.94
CA ARG A 330 26.59 -0.62 10.38
C ARG A 330 25.33 0.19 10.70
N ARG A 331 24.46 -0.36 11.56
CA ARG A 331 23.23 0.30 12.02
C ARG A 331 23.52 1.07 13.31
N LEU A 332 23.09 2.32 13.39
CA LEU A 332 23.37 3.24 14.49
C LEU A 332 22.13 4.07 14.84
N SER A 333 22.08 4.60 16.07
CA SER A 333 21.22 5.75 16.39
C SER A 333 21.95 7.06 16.10
N HIS A 334 21.21 8.19 16.08
CA HIS A 334 21.82 9.51 15.94
C HIS A 334 22.88 9.79 17.02
N GLU A 335 22.65 9.35 18.27
CA GLU A 335 23.59 9.53 19.37
C GLU A 335 24.89 8.73 19.16
N GLN A 336 24.79 7.55 18.56
CA GLN A 336 25.94 6.68 18.28
C GLN A 336 26.74 7.11 17.05
N ALA A 337 26.14 7.89 16.15
CA ALA A 337 26.76 8.29 14.88
C ALA A 337 27.82 9.41 15.03
N GLY A 338 27.90 10.06 16.19
CA GLY A 338 28.82 11.16 16.44
C GLY A 338 28.62 12.29 15.41
N LEU A 339 27.36 12.71 15.24
CA LEU A 339 26.96 13.78 14.33
C LEU A 339 27.43 15.15 14.86
N ALA A 340 27.66 16.08 13.94
CA ALA A 340 28.02 17.45 14.32
C ALA A 340 26.85 18.14 15.06
N PRO A 341 27.12 19.04 16.03
CA PRO A 341 26.07 19.71 16.81
C PRO A 341 25.00 20.40 15.94
N GLU A 342 25.41 21.05 14.86
CA GLU A 342 24.50 21.74 13.93
C GLU A 342 23.57 20.78 13.16
N VAL A 343 24.01 19.54 12.92
CA VAL A 343 23.16 18.49 12.32
C VAL A 343 22.13 18.02 13.33
N MET A 344 22.54 17.81 14.59
CA MET A 344 21.63 17.43 15.67
C MET A 344 20.55 18.48 15.92
N GLU A 345 20.92 19.76 15.89
CA GLU A 345 19.96 20.88 16.03
C GLU A 345 18.92 20.88 14.91
N LYS A 346 19.34 20.70 13.65
CA LYS A 346 18.41 20.61 12.51
C LYS A 346 17.47 19.42 12.61
N LEU A 347 17.96 18.26 13.04
CA LEU A 347 17.14 17.06 13.25
C LEU A 347 16.11 17.27 14.37
N ALA A 348 16.51 17.94 15.47
CA ALA A 348 15.63 18.23 16.59
C ALA A 348 14.54 19.26 16.25
N ALA A 349 14.87 20.26 15.44
CA ALA A 349 13.96 21.31 15.00
C ALA A 349 13.11 20.93 13.77
N ALA A 350 13.30 19.74 13.19
CA ALA A 350 12.68 19.34 11.94
C ALA A 350 11.15 19.17 12.08
N GLU A 351 10.40 20.03 11.37
CA GLU A 351 8.97 19.85 11.16
C GLU A 351 8.69 18.66 10.24
N SER A 352 7.50 18.06 10.35
CA SER A 352 7.13 16.83 9.63
C SER A 352 7.24 16.89 8.10
N TRP A 353 7.18 18.08 7.50
CA TRP A 353 7.25 18.30 6.04
C TRP A 353 8.63 18.75 5.56
N SER A 354 9.61 18.89 6.44
CA SER A 354 10.94 19.39 6.11
C SER A 354 11.87 18.30 5.56
N GLU A 355 12.89 18.72 4.81
CA GLU A 355 13.96 17.81 4.35
C GLU A 355 14.79 17.22 5.50
N TRP A 356 14.74 17.78 6.70
CA TRP A 356 15.46 17.24 7.86
C TRP A 356 14.62 16.28 8.70
N LYS A 357 13.34 16.07 8.36
CA LYS A 357 12.53 15.03 8.97
C LYS A 357 12.94 13.66 8.42
N VAL A 358 13.76 12.96 9.19
CA VAL A 358 14.21 11.59 8.93
C VAL A 358 14.06 10.73 10.18
N ALA A 359 14.16 9.43 10.00
CA ALA A 359 14.08 8.45 11.07
C ALA A 359 15.20 8.68 12.11
N PRO A 360 14.96 8.37 13.40
CA PRO A 360 16.00 8.42 14.42
C PRO A 360 17.08 7.33 14.25
N LYS A 361 16.79 6.32 13.42
CA LYS A 361 17.72 5.25 13.04
C LYS A 361 18.53 5.71 11.84
N CYS A 362 19.83 5.49 11.88
CA CYS A 362 20.73 5.78 10.76
C CYS A 362 21.61 4.58 10.42
N LEU A 363 22.20 4.64 9.23
CA LEU A 363 23.11 3.65 8.67
C LEU A 363 24.45 4.32 8.42
N GLU A 364 25.52 3.76 8.97
CA GLU A 364 26.87 4.07 8.51
C GLU A 364 27.23 3.10 7.39
N VAL A 365 27.47 3.64 6.20
CA VAL A 365 27.78 2.89 4.99
C VAL A 365 29.19 3.24 4.52
N THR A 366 29.99 2.22 4.23
CA THR A 366 31.28 2.37 3.55
C THR A 366 31.05 2.10 2.06
N LEU A 367 31.52 3.00 1.22
CA LEU A 367 31.37 2.94 -0.23
C LEU A 367 32.67 2.44 -0.90
N ASN A 368 32.55 1.83 -2.07
CA ASN A 368 33.73 1.45 -2.88
C ASN A 368 34.52 2.68 -3.37
N GLU A 369 33.85 3.82 -3.53
CA GLU A 369 34.43 5.09 -3.97
C GLU A 369 33.72 6.27 -3.29
N GLU A 370 34.31 7.46 -3.34
CA GLU A 370 33.70 8.65 -2.76
C GLU A 370 32.56 9.20 -3.62
N LEU A 371 31.45 9.55 -2.99
CA LEU A 371 30.39 10.34 -3.61
C LEU A 371 30.59 11.84 -3.32
N PRO A 372 30.34 12.74 -4.29
CA PRO A 372 30.44 14.18 -4.10
C PRO A 372 29.21 14.72 -3.34
N VAL A 373 29.09 14.34 -2.07
CA VAL A 373 27.97 14.69 -1.18
C VAL A 373 28.51 15.21 0.16
N GLU A 374 27.65 15.93 0.89
CA GLU A 374 27.91 16.46 2.23
C GLU A 374 26.68 16.28 3.13
N ALA A 375 26.82 16.59 4.42
CA ALA A 375 25.69 16.56 5.33
C ALA A 375 24.56 17.51 4.86
N GLY A 376 23.32 17.03 4.82
CA GLY A 376 22.18 17.73 4.23
C GLY A 376 21.94 17.39 2.75
N THR A 377 22.85 16.66 2.10
CA THR A 377 22.58 16.12 0.76
C THR A 377 21.66 14.91 0.86
N SER A 378 20.69 14.82 -0.05
CA SER A 378 19.86 13.62 -0.20
C SER A 378 20.45 12.67 -1.25
N VAL A 379 20.38 11.37 -0.99
CA VAL A 379 20.73 10.28 -1.91
C VAL A 379 19.59 9.28 -1.97
N TYR A 380 19.45 8.55 -3.07
CA TYR A 380 18.54 7.40 -3.15
C TYR A 380 19.30 6.16 -3.61
N SER A 381 18.71 4.99 -3.37
CA SER A 381 19.23 3.73 -3.86
C SER A 381 18.36 3.20 -5.01
N PRO A 382 18.88 3.10 -6.25
CA PRO A 382 18.14 2.51 -7.36
C PRO A 382 17.81 1.02 -7.14
N ASP A 383 18.50 0.38 -6.19
CA ASP A 383 18.33 -1.04 -5.85
C ASP A 383 17.31 -1.25 -4.72
N ARG A 384 16.58 -0.22 -4.27
CA ARG A 384 15.54 -0.33 -3.22
C ARG A 384 14.23 0.37 -3.59
N MET A 385 13.96 0.48 -4.89
CA MET A 385 12.79 1.18 -5.42
C MET A 385 11.70 0.23 -5.96
N GLY A 386 11.89 -1.08 -5.82
CA GLY A 386 11.04 -2.06 -6.51
C GLY A 386 11.12 -1.95 -8.03
N ASN A 387 12.29 -1.61 -8.57
CA ASN A 387 12.49 -1.52 -10.01
C ASN A 387 12.30 -2.90 -10.67
N GLY A 388 11.79 -2.89 -11.91
CA GLY A 388 11.47 -4.10 -12.67
C GLY A 388 10.08 -4.68 -12.38
N PHE A 389 9.21 -3.95 -11.69
CA PHE A 389 7.83 -4.40 -11.43
C PHE A 389 7.05 -4.64 -12.73
N VAL A 390 6.04 -5.51 -12.65
CA VAL A 390 5.09 -5.80 -13.73
C VAL A 390 3.67 -5.69 -13.16
N PHE A 391 2.83 -4.87 -13.78
CA PHE A 391 1.40 -4.74 -13.47
C PHE A 391 0.60 -5.02 -14.74
N LEU A 392 0.08 -6.25 -14.85
CA LEU A 392 -0.46 -6.82 -16.09
C LEU A 392 -1.92 -7.26 -15.92
N ASN A 393 -2.81 -6.83 -16.83
CA ASN A 393 -4.19 -7.32 -16.94
C ASN A 393 -5.04 -7.19 -15.67
N ASN A 394 -4.75 -6.22 -14.81
CA ASN A 394 -5.48 -6.03 -13.56
C ASN A 394 -6.73 -5.16 -13.75
N ARG A 395 -7.68 -5.29 -12.83
CA ARG A 395 -8.91 -4.49 -12.78
C ARG A 395 -9.00 -3.71 -11.48
N ILE A 396 -9.10 -2.39 -11.60
CA ILE A 396 -9.26 -1.48 -10.46
C ILE A 396 -10.58 -0.74 -10.59
N HIS A 397 -11.45 -0.89 -9.59
CA HIS A 397 -12.62 -0.05 -9.35
C HIS A 397 -12.61 0.44 -7.89
N SER A 398 -11.71 1.39 -7.61
CA SER A 398 -11.39 1.80 -6.25
C SER A 398 -10.97 3.26 -6.23
N SER A 399 -11.24 3.97 -5.13
CA SER A 399 -11.09 5.43 -5.12
C SER A 399 -9.63 5.94 -5.05
N GLY A 400 -8.72 5.05 -4.65
CA GLY A 400 -7.28 5.33 -4.53
C GLY A 400 -6.52 5.36 -5.85
N ARG A 401 -5.28 5.87 -5.78
CA ARG A 401 -4.35 5.99 -6.91
C ARG A 401 -3.71 4.63 -7.23
N VAL A 402 -3.21 4.50 -8.46
CA VAL A 402 -2.03 3.69 -8.76
C VAL A 402 -0.81 4.60 -8.61
N LEU A 403 -0.05 4.46 -7.52
CA LEU A 403 1.05 5.35 -7.14
C LEU A 403 2.42 4.70 -7.36
N ILE A 404 3.24 5.30 -8.22
CA ILE A 404 4.49 4.71 -8.69
C ILE A 404 5.68 5.61 -8.37
N LYS A 405 6.65 5.05 -7.66
CA LYS A 405 7.93 5.69 -7.29
C LYS A 405 9.15 4.92 -7.82
N GLY A 406 8.95 3.93 -8.68
CA GLY A 406 9.99 3.15 -9.35
C GLY A 406 9.73 2.99 -10.85
N ALA A 407 10.55 2.19 -11.52
CA ALA A 407 10.43 1.89 -12.95
C ALA A 407 10.03 0.42 -13.19
N GLY A 408 9.20 0.19 -14.20
CA GLY A 408 8.65 -1.11 -14.52
C GLY A 408 7.71 -1.06 -15.71
N ARG A 409 6.77 -2.01 -15.78
CA ARG A 409 5.79 -2.10 -16.86
C ARG A 409 4.36 -2.15 -16.34
N ILE A 410 3.51 -1.29 -16.87
CA ILE A 410 2.08 -1.21 -16.59
C ILE A 410 1.33 -1.46 -17.90
N GLU A 411 0.73 -2.64 -18.05
CA GLU A 411 0.17 -3.10 -19.32
C GLU A 411 -1.20 -3.77 -19.21
N GLY A 412 -2.11 -3.46 -20.14
CA GLY A 412 -3.36 -4.20 -20.30
C GLY A 412 -4.38 -4.01 -19.17
N ASN A 413 -4.18 -3.04 -18.28
CA ASN A 413 -5.02 -2.87 -17.10
C ASN A 413 -6.29 -2.05 -17.41
N ILE A 414 -7.33 -2.26 -16.60
CA ILE A 414 -8.53 -1.41 -16.57
C ILE A 414 -8.51 -0.61 -15.27
N LEU A 415 -8.30 0.70 -15.39
CA LEU A 415 -8.24 1.64 -14.28
C LEU A 415 -9.48 2.52 -14.30
N ASP A 416 -10.40 2.25 -13.39
CA ASP A 416 -11.67 2.94 -13.26
C ASP A 416 -11.73 3.57 -11.87
N THR A 417 -11.06 4.71 -11.76
CA THR A 417 -10.70 5.35 -10.49
C THR A 417 -10.64 6.87 -10.67
N PRO A 418 -11.01 7.67 -9.64
CA PRO A 418 -10.99 9.13 -9.71
C PRO A 418 -9.60 9.71 -9.98
N HIS A 419 -8.54 9.02 -9.55
CA HIS A 419 -7.16 9.47 -9.72
C HIS A 419 -6.42 8.75 -10.86
N ALA A 420 -6.80 7.52 -11.18
CA ALA A 420 -6.03 6.64 -12.06
C ALA A 420 -4.56 6.49 -11.66
N MET A 421 -3.62 7.10 -12.38
CA MET A 421 -2.21 6.77 -12.26
C MET A 421 -1.34 7.99 -11.97
N VAL A 422 -0.53 7.88 -10.91
CA VAL A 422 0.35 8.94 -10.43
C VAL A 422 1.77 8.40 -10.32
N ILE A 423 2.69 8.97 -11.08
CA ILE A 423 4.12 8.74 -11.01
C ILE A 423 4.72 9.98 -10.35
N CYS A 424 5.01 9.87 -9.05
CA CYS A 424 5.49 10.98 -8.25
C CYS A 424 6.33 10.46 -7.09
N PRO A 425 7.59 10.91 -6.92
CA PRO A 425 8.42 10.50 -5.78
C PRO A 425 7.79 10.86 -4.42
N GLU A 426 6.95 11.90 -4.37
CA GLU A 426 6.38 12.46 -3.13
C GLU A 426 7.46 12.81 -2.09
N LEU A 427 8.57 13.38 -2.57
CA LEU A 427 9.68 13.81 -1.71
C LEU A 427 9.73 15.35 -1.63
N PRO A 428 10.15 15.92 -0.48
CA PRO A 428 10.24 17.36 -0.31
C PRO A 428 11.33 17.98 -1.18
N GLY A 429 11.13 19.23 -1.60
CA GLY A 429 12.18 20.12 -2.13
C GLY A 429 13.10 19.49 -3.18
N ASN A 430 14.38 19.35 -2.82
CA ASN A 430 15.46 18.82 -3.65
C ASN A 430 15.86 17.38 -3.28
N ALA A 431 15.05 16.68 -2.46
CA ALA A 431 15.31 15.30 -2.10
C ALA A 431 15.50 14.41 -3.33
N ALA A 432 16.52 13.57 -3.30
CA ALA A 432 16.99 12.82 -4.44
C ALA A 432 15.97 11.78 -4.89
N ALA A 433 15.72 11.73 -6.19
CA ALA A 433 14.83 10.77 -6.83
C ALA A 433 15.30 10.49 -8.25
N GLY A 434 14.94 9.32 -8.77
CA GLY A 434 15.20 8.97 -10.16
C GLY A 434 14.35 7.79 -10.60
N ILE A 435 13.46 8.01 -11.56
CA ILE A 435 12.67 6.95 -12.19
C ILE A 435 13.04 6.90 -13.67
N ASP A 436 13.66 5.80 -14.09
CA ASP A 436 14.22 5.65 -15.42
C ASP A 436 13.71 4.36 -16.08
N GLY A 437 13.06 4.50 -17.24
CA GLY A 437 12.63 3.33 -18.05
C GLY A 437 11.23 2.80 -17.74
N LEU A 438 10.27 3.67 -17.40
CA LEU A 438 8.87 3.26 -17.16
C LEU A 438 8.11 3.07 -18.49
N ILE A 439 7.38 1.96 -18.60
CA ILE A 439 6.53 1.64 -19.75
C ILE A 439 5.06 1.55 -19.31
N ILE A 440 4.21 2.37 -19.91
CA ILE A 440 2.76 2.41 -19.68
C ILE A 440 2.07 2.17 -21.03
N ARG A 441 1.47 0.99 -21.22
CA ARG A 441 0.88 0.67 -22.51
C ARG A 441 -0.41 -0.13 -22.48
N LYS A 442 -1.27 0.05 -23.49
CA LYS A 442 -2.49 -0.76 -23.69
C LYS A 442 -3.43 -0.77 -22.48
N ASN A 443 -3.35 0.24 -21.61
CA ASN A 443 -4.26 0.36 -20.48
C ASN A 443 -5.54 1.09 -20.92
N THR A 444 -6.66 0.73 -20.31
CA THR A 444 -7.90 1.51 -20.38
C THR A 444 -8.05 2.28 -19.08
N ILE A 445 -7.90 3.60 -19.15
CA ILE A 445 -8.06 4.54 -18.04
C ILE A 445 -9.38 5.26 -18.27
N ARG A 446 -10.33 5.11 -17.36
CA ARG A 446 -11.66 5.70 -17.56
C ARG A 446 -12.21 6.36 -16.31
N ARG A 447 -13.04 7.38 -16.53
CA ARG A 447 -13.74 8.12 -15.46
C ARG A 447 -12.78 8.56 -14.37
N SER A 448 -11.68 9.18 -14.79
CA SER A 448 -10.62 9.70 -13.90
C SER A 448 -10.56 11.22 -13.92
N GLY A 449 -9.69 11.81 -13.11
CA GLY A 449 -9.42 13.25 -13.10
C GLY A 449 -10.49 14.11 -12.41
N TRP A 450 -11.35 13.49 -11.59
CA TRP A 450 -12.38 14.20 -10.82
C TRP A 450 -12.20 14.11 -9.31
N PHE A 451 -11.03 13.65 -8.87
CA PHE A 451 -10.63 13.76 -7.47
C PHE A 451 -10.51 15.23 -7.02
N CYS A 452 -10.44 15.50 -5.71
CA CYS A 452 -10.53 16.86 -5.18
C CYS A 452 -9.45 17.81 -5.69
N ALA A 453 -9.81 19.10 -5.66
CA ALA A 453 -8.84 20.18 -5.76
C ALA A 453 -7.83 20.10 -4.62
N ALA A 454 -6.58 19.82 -4.95
CA ALA A 454 -5.44 19.85 -4.04
C ALA A 454 -4.42 20.90 -4.54
N PRO A 455 -4.63 22.21 -4.29
CA PRO A 455 -3.80 23.28 -4.84
C PRO A 455 -2.35 23.28 -4.36
N TRP A 456 -2.02 22.47 -3.35
CA TRP A 456 -0.66 22.22 -2.87
C TRP A 456 0.01 21.02 -3.56
N SER A 457 -0.73 20.24 -4.34
CA SER A 457 -0.24 19.03 -5.01
C SER A 457 0.08 19.29 -6.48
N THR A 458 1.10 18.59 -6.97
CA THR A 458 1.47 18.57 -8.40
C THR A 458 0.79 17.41 -9.14
N GLN A 459 0.14 16.50 -8.41
CA GLN A 459 -0.49 15.30 -8.94
C GLN A 459 -1.86 15.67 -9.52
N THR A 460 -1.95 15.73 -10.85
CA THR A 460 -3.18 16.10 -11.56
C THR A 460 -3.35 15.32 -12.86
N GLY A 461 -4.60 15.15 -13.26
CA GLY A 461 -5.02 14.43 -14.46
C GLY A 461 -5.18 12.91 -14.27
N ALA A 462 -5.57 12.23 -15.35
CA ALA A 462 -5.78 10.78 -15.35
C ALA A 462 -4.47 9.97 -15.31
N LEU A 463 -3.41 10.50 -15.95
CA LEU A 463 -2.05 10.01 -15.79
C LEU A 463 -1.12 11.20 -15.53
N SER A 464 -0.53 11.23 -14.34
CA SER A 464 0.36 12.29 -13.88
C SER A 464 1.78 11.78 -13.70
N ILE A 465 2.76 12.43 -14.32
CA ILE A 465 4.20 12.20 -14.13
C ILE A 465 4.82 13.52 -13.71
N THR A 466 4.97 13.72 -12.41
CA THR A 466 5.29 15.04 -11.84
C THR A 466 6.17 14.92 -10.60
N ALA A 467 7.08 15.88 -10.43
CA ALA A 467 7.84 16.02 -9.19
C ALA A 467 7.74 17.47 -8.68
N GLY A 468 7.28 17.63 -7.44
CA GLY A 468 7.19 18.94 -6.78
C GLY A 468 8.53 19.38 -6.20
N GLY A 469 8.88 20.66 -6.39
CA GLY A 469 10.10 21.30 -5.88
C GLY A 469 9.89 22.15 -4.61
N GLY A 470 8.69 22.13 -4.02
CA GLY A 470 8.26 23.08 -2.99
C GLY A 470 7.53 24.30 -3.56
N ALA A 471 6.84 25.08 -2.70
CA ALA A 471 6.18 26.35 -3.05
C ALA A 471 5.36 26.37 -4.37
N GLN A 472 4.58 25.31 -4.64
CA GLN A 472 3.80 25.14 -5.88
C GLN A 472 4.65 25.12 -7.19
N GLN A 473 5.93 24.78 -7.09
CA GLN A 473 6.83 24.65 -8.24
C GLN A 473 7.05 23.19 -8.65
N LEU A 474 7.25 22.98 -9.95
CA LEU A 474 7.71 21.71 -10.50
C LEU A 474 9.24 21.68 -10.53
N ARG A 475 9.83 20.49 -10.34
CA ARG A 475 11.28 20.30 -10.45
C ARG A 475 11.75 20.39 -11.92
N PRO A 476 13.00 20.79 -12.18
CA PRO A 476 13.55 20.75 -13.53
C PRO A 476 13.62 19.33 -14.11
N PRO A 477 13.80 19.18 -15.44
CA PRO A 477 14.01 17.88 -16.08
C PRO A 477 15.18 17.07 -15.47
N GLY A 478 14.99 15.76 -15.31
CA GLY A 478 16.02 14.84 -14.80
C GLY A 478 15.59 13.98 -13.61
N VAL A 479 14.36 14.15 -13.11
CA VAL A 479 13.75 13.26 -12.10
C VAL A 479 13.21 11.99 -12.75
N PHE A 480 12.67 12.13 -13.97
CA PHE A 480 12.18 11.01 -14.77
C PHE A 480 12.97 10.91 -16.08
N ALA A 481 13.25 9.69 -16.54
CA ALA A 481 13.92 9.47 -17.82
C ALA A 481 13.33 8.27 -18.59
N ASN A 482 13.45 8.29 -19.92
CA ASN A 482 13.15 7.16 -20.81
C ASN A 482 11.75 6.56 -20.62
N ILE A 483 10.73 7.43 -20.57
CA ILE A 483 9.35 7.05 -20.33
C ILE A 483 8.63 6.75 -21.65
N VAL A 484 7.90 5.63 -21.71
CA VAL A 484 7.07 5.25 -22.86
C VAL A 484 5.60 5.20 -22.45
N ILE A 485 4.75 5.95 -23.14
CA ILE A 485 3.30 5.95 -22.96
C ILE A 485 2.67 5.65 -24.32
N GLU A 486 2.20 4.42 -24.53
CA GLU A 486 1.70 3.99 -25.83
C GLU A 486 0.42 3.16 -25.84
N ASP A 487 -0.40 3.35 -26.87
CA ASP A 487 -1.59 2.53 -27.13
C ASP A 487 -2.60 2.45 -25.97
N ASN A 488 -2.59 3.43 -25.06
CA ASN A 488 -3.56 3.51 -23.97
C ASN A 488 -4.86 4.17 -24.45
N THR A 489 -5.99 3.81 -23.84
CA THR A 489 -7.27 4.47 -24.04
C THR A 489 -7.64 5.25 -22.79
N PHE A 490 -7.89 6.55 -22.95
CA PHE A 490 -8.43 7.44 -21.93
C PHE A 490 -9.88 7.74 -22.28
N GLU A 491 -10.82 7.40 -21.41
CA GLU A 491 -12.26 7.51 -21.68
C GLU A 491 -13.00 8.24 -20.54
N ASP A 492 -13.79 9.26 -20.86
CA ASP A 492 -14.59 9.99 -19.87
C ASP A 492 -13.78 10.58 -18.71
N CYS A 493 -12.53 10.94 -18.98
CA CYS A 493 -11.68 11.59 -17.99
C CYS A 493 -12.02 13.08 -17.89
N SER A 494 -12.22 13.55 -16.65
CA SER A 494 -12.34 14.94 -16.29
C SER A 494 -10.95 15.62 -16.29
N GLY A 495 -10.89 16.89 -16.68
CA GLY A 495 -9.64 17.65 -16.66
C GLY A 495 -8.56 17.11 -17.62
N PRO A 496 -7.27 17.33 -17.31
CA PRO A 496 -6.16 16.84 -18.14
C PRO A 496 -6.08 15.31 -18.16
N ASN A 497 -5.87 14.71 -19.34
CA ASN A 497 -5.68 13.26 -19.42
C ASN A 497 -4.23 12.85 -19.15
N LEU A 498 -3.27 13.65 -19.60
CA LEU A 498 -1.83 13.47 -19.38
C LEU A 498 -1.23 14.75 -18.82
N VAL A 499 -0.45 14.63 -17.75
CA VAL A 499 0.39 15.71 -17.22
C VAL A 499 1.80 15.17 -17.02
N ILE A 500 2.78 15.77 -17.68
CA ILE A 500 4.17 15.29 -17.67
C ILE A 500 5.11 16.47 -17.43
N SER A 501 5.95 16.37 -16.41
CA SER A 501 6.97 17.36 -16.06
C SER A 501 8.24 16.68 -15.54
N SER A 502 9.30 17.45 -15.32
CA SER A 502 10.58 16.97 -14.76
C SER A 502 11.21 15.76 -15.49
N THR A 503 10.86 15.56 -16.77
CA THR A 503 11.15 14.33 -17.54
C THR A 503 12.12 14.60 -18.69
N GLN A 504 13.03 13.65 -18.97
CA GLN A 504 13.87 13.62 -20.16
C GLN A 504 13.57 12.36 -21.00
N GLY A 505 13.47 12.49 -22.32
CA GLY A 505 13.29 11.33 -23.21
C GLY A 505 11.94 10.62 -23.06
N VAL A 506 10.83 11.38 -23.15
CA VAL A 506 9.47 10.81 -23.17
C VAL A 506 9.02 10.47 -24.60
N LYS A 507 8.38 9.32 -24.78
CA LYS A 507 7.75 8.89 -26.04
C LYS A 507 6.26 8.66 -25.82
N ILE A 508 5.42 9.38 -26.55
CA ILE A 508 3.96 9.29 -26.48
C ILE A 508 3.42 8.96 -27.88
N ARG A 509 2.75 7.82 -28.06
CA ARG A 509 2.25 7.40 -29.39
C ARG A 509 1.04 6.47 -29.29
N GLY A 510 0.16 6.46 -30.29
CA GLY A 510 -0.95 5.49 -30.38
C GLY A 510 -2.04 5.60 -29.31
N ASN A 511 -1.93 6.53 -28.35
CA ASN A 511 -2.95 6.73 -27.31
C ASN A 511 -4.23 7.34 -27.88
N ARG A 512 -5.38 6.90 -27.36
CA ARG A 512 -6.73 7.37 -27.75
C ARG A 512 -7.35 8.16 -26.60
N PHE A 513 -7.89 9.33 -26.89
CA PHE A 513 -8.61 10.15 -25.92
C PHE A 513 -10.07 10.28 -26.37
N ILE A 514 -10.96 9.57 -25.68
CA ILE A 514 -12.38 9.46 -25.99
C ILE A 514 -13.14 10.31 -24.98
N ARG A 515 -13.86 11.32 -25.47
CA ARG A 515 -14.59 12.30 -24.65
C ARG A 515 -13.67 12.90 -23.55
N PRO A 516 -12.52 13.51 -23.92
CA PRO A 516 -11.64 14.16 -22.95
C PRO A 516 -12.32 15.38 -22.34
N HIS A 517 -11.88 15.78 -21.14
CA HIS A 517 -12.48 16.88 -20.38
C HIS A 517 -13.98 16.66 -20.08
N HIS A 518 -14.36 15.40 -19.82
CA HIS A 518 -15.73 15.04 -19.49
C HIS A 518 -16.11 15.63 -18.14
N ASN A 519 -17.17 16.46 -18.11
CA ASN A 519 -17.69 17.05 -16.88
C ASN A 519 -18.65 16.14 -16.14
#